data_AF-A0A285D750-F1
#
_entry.id   AF-A0A285D750-F1
#
_cell.length_a   1.000
_cell.length_b   1.000
_cell.length_c   1.000
_cell.angle_alpha   90.00
_cell.angle_beta   90.00
_cell.angle_gamma   90.00
#
_symmetry.space_group_name_H-M   'P 1'
#
loop_
_entity.id
_entity.type
_entity.pdbx_description
1 polymer ?
#
loop_
_entity_poly.entity_id
_entity_poly.type
_entity_poly.pdbx_seq_one_letter_code
_entity_poly.pdbx_strand_id
1 'polypeptide(L)'
;MTSQVENSKETKKNNTSDNEDLILQLEKQVSIAVWIQFIGQFMEAILLSKIASISEEIRSDPNERQIIHGVWIQSIGQLLESIGVTQQVITSDDYIQLKGQEITTLGDWIQVFGTLIEAQGGSRVLAEEIARMEAELFIP
;
A
#
# COMPACT_ATOMS: atom_id res chain seq x y z
N MET A 1 23.05 -41.92 27.02
CA MET A 1 23.47 -40.64 26.40
C MET A 1 22.97 -40.51 24.96
N THR A 2 22.96 -41.56 24.15
CA THR A 2 22.48 -41.56 22.76
C THR A 2 20.99 -41.21 22.60
N SER A 3 20.13 -41.73 23.49
CA SER A 3 18.67 -41.54 23.44
C SER A 3 18.20 -40.11 23.76
N GLN A 4 18.93 -39.36 24.59
CA GLN A 4 18.63 -37.94 24.86
C GLN A 4 19.04 -37.04 23.69
N VAL A 5 20.10 -37.40 22.96
CA VAL A 5 20.58 -36.65 21.79
C VAL A 5 19.64 -36.85 20.61
N GLU A 6 19.14 -38.07 20.36
CA GLU A 6 18.11 -38.33 19.35
C GLU A 6 16.81 -37.57 19.63
N ASN A 7 16.29 -37.65 20.86
CA ASN A 7 15.07 -36.94 21.26
C ASN A 7 15.21 -35.41 21.14
N SER A 8 16.38 -34.85 21.49
CA SER A 8 16.64 -33.41 21.32
C SER A 8 16.75 -32.95 19.86
N LYS A 9 17.19 -33.83 18.95
CA LYS A 9 17.28 -33.54 17.51
C LYS A 9 15.90 -33.66 16.83
N GLU A 10 15.10 -34.65 17.21
CA GLU A 10 13.71 -34.78 16.75
C GLU A 10 12.85 -33.61 17.22
N THR A 11 12.96 -33.22 18.50
CA THR A 11 12.22 -32.07 19.05
C THR A 11 12.61 -30.77 18.34
N LYS A 12 13.91 -30.55 18.06
CA LYS A 12 14.36 -29.36 17.30
C LYS A 12 13.84 -29.37 15.86
N LYS A 13 13.86 -30.51 15.19
CA LYS A 13 13.43 -30.63 13.79
C LYS A 13 11.93 -30.38 13.64
N ASN A 14 11.11 -30.93 14.55
CA ASN A 14 9.66 -30.69 14.58
C ASN A 14 9.34 -29.21 14.84
N ASN A 15 10.02 -28.58 15.82
CA ASN A 15 9.81 -27.16 16.10
C ASN A 15 10.20 -26.25 14.92
N THR A 16 11.20 -26.64 14.11
CA THR A 16 11.59 -25.87 12.92
C THR A 16 10.55 -25.97 11.80
N SER A 17 10.03 -27.16 11.50
CA SER A 17 8.97 -27.32 10.50
C SER A 17 7.68 -26.63 10.92
N ASP A 18 7.32 -26.71 12.21
CA ASP A 18 6.13 -26.05 12.75
C ASP A 18 6.23 -24.52 12.61
N ASN A 19 7.43 -23.95 12.81
CA ASN A 19 7.65 -22.52 12.63
C ASN A 19 7.59 -22.10 11.15
N GLU A 20 8.12 -22.89 10.23
CA GLU A 20 8.05 -22.62 8.79
C GLU A 20 6.59 -22.61 8.29
N ASP A 21 5.78 -23.57 8.72
CA ASP A 21 4.36 -23.63 8.38
C ASP A 21 3.57 -22.46 8.97
N LEU A 22 3.90 -22.03 10.20
CA LEU A 22 3.30 -20.85 10.82
C LEU A 22 3.68 -19.56 10.08
N ILE A 23 4.94 -19.42 9.68
CA ILE A 23 5.40 -18.27 8.88
C ILE A 23 4.62 -18.20 7.57
N LEU A 24 4.53 -19.32 6.84
CA LEU A 24 3.79 -19.35 5.57
C LEU A 24 2.30 -19.02 5.75
N GLN A 25 1.68 -19.43 6.87
CA GLN A 25 0.31 -19.03 7.20
C GLN A 25 0.19 -17.53 7.45
N LEU A 26 1.14 -16.94 8.18
CA LEU A 26 1.17 -15.50 8.43
C LEU A 26 1.40 -14.70 7.14
N GLU A 27 2.28 -15.16 6.25
CA GLU A 27 2.51 -14.53 4.94
C GLU A 27 1.25 -14.54 4.07
N LYS A 28 0.47 -15.63 4.10
CA LYS A 28 -0.85 -15.68 3.46
C LYS A 28 -1.83 -14.68 4.07
N GLN A 29 -1.81 -14.49 5.38
CA GLN A 29 -2.63 -13.46 6.04
C GLN A 29 -2.18 -12.05 5.65
N VAL A 30 -0.88 -11.80 5.54
CA VAL A 30 -0.33 -10.54 5.02
C VAL A 30 -0.83 -10.30 3.59
N SER A 31 -0.80 -11.30 2.72
CA SER A 31 -1.35 -11.19 1.36
C SER A 31 -2.82 -10.73 1.35
N ILE A 32 -3.65 -11.27 2.26
CA ILE A 32 -5.05 -10.85 2.40
C ILE A 32 -5.13 -9.39 2.86
N ALA A 33 -4.32 -8.99 3.84
CA ALA A 33 -4.28 -7.62 4.34
C ALA A 33 -3.88 -6.62 3.22
N VAL A 34 -2.92 -6.97 2.38
CA VAL A 34 -2.48 -6.15 1.24
C VAL A 34 -3.62 -5.97 0.22
N TRP A 35 -4.40 -7.02 -0.07
CA TRP A 35 -5.60 -6.88 -0.89
C TRP A 35 -6.67 -5.97 -0.28
N ILE A 36 -6.83 -5.99 1.04
CA ILE A 36 -7.75 -5.07 1.75
C ILE A 36 -7.27 -3.63 1.59
N GLN A 37 -5.96 -3.38 1.70
CA GLN A 37 -5.36 -2.05 1.46
C GLN A 37 -5.64 -1.58 0.03
N PHE A 38 -5.44 -2.44 -0.98
CA PHE A 38 -5.78 -2.11 -2.36
C PHE A 38 -7.23 -1.68 -2.54
N ILE A 39 -8.18 -2.44 -1.98
CA ILE A 39 -9.60 -2.12 -2.08
C ILE A 39 -9.89 -0.77 -1.42
N GLY A 40 -9.30 -0.50 -0.25
CA GLY A 40 -9.41 0.78 0.44
C GLY A 40 -8.94 1.95 -0.41
N GLN A 41 -7.71 1.88 -0.91
CA GLN A 41 -7.12 2.94 -1.75
C GLN A 41 -7.89 3.15 -3.04
N PHE A 42 -8.33 2.07 -3.70
CA PHE A 42 -9.09 2.15 -4.93
C PHE A 42 -10.47 2.78 -4.72
N MET A 43 -11.14 2.46 -3.61
CA MET A 43 -12.39 3.11 -3.24
C MET A 43 -12.19 4.61 -3.00
N GLU A 44 -11.12 5.00 -2.31
CA GLU A 44 -10.77 6.41 -2.10
C GLU A 44 -10.61 7.13 -3.45
N ALA A 45 -9.84 6.57 -4.38
CA ALA A 45 -9.63 7.14 -5.72
C ALA A 45 -10.96 7.40 -6.45
N ILE A 46 -11.88 6.42 -6.39
CA ILE A 46 -13.22 6.54 -7.00
C ILE A 46 -14.06 7.61 -6.29
N LEU A 47 -14.08 7.61 -4.95
CA LEU A 47 -14.92 8.52 -4.17
C LEU A 47 -14.45 9.97 -4.32
N LEU A 48 -13.15 10.24 -4.28
CA LEU A 48 -12.59 11.56 -4.55
C LEU A 48 -12.89 12.02 -5.99
N SER A 49 -12.76 11.11 -6.97
CA SER A 49 -13.13 11.42 -8.36
C SER A 49 -14.62 11.77 -8.51
N LYS A 50 -15.49 11.08 -7.77
CA LYS A 50 -16.92 11.41 -7.74
C LYS A 50 -17.18 12.77 -7.11
N ILE A 51 -16.53 13.09 -5.99
CA ILE A 51 -16.63 14.40 -5.35
C ILE A 51 -16.20 15.50 -6.34
N ALA A 52 -15.07 15.33 -7.02
CA ALA A 52 -14.60 16.28 -8.03
C ALA A 52 -15.52 16.41 -9.25
N SER A 53 -16.31 15.38 -9.57
CA SER A 53 -17.29 15.47 -10.66
C SER A 53 -18.50 16.33 -10.33
N ILE A 54 -18.81 16.52 -9.05
CA ILE A 54 -20.00 17.25 -8.58
C ILE A 54 -19.68 18.57 -7.88
N SER A 55 -18.45 18.76 -7.40
CA SER A 55 -17.97 20.01 -6.79
C SER A 55 -17.19 20.83 -7.79
N GLU A 56 -17.74 21.98 -8.23
CA GLU A 56 -17.06 22.87 -9.18
C GLU A 56 -15.73 23.42 -8.63
N GLU A 57 -15.71 23.69 -7.33
CA GLU A 57 -14.51 24.16 -6.61
C GLU A 57 -13.37 23.15 -6.76
N ILE A 58 -13.60 21.91 -6.35
CA ILE A 58 -12.61 20.82 -6.43
C ILE A 58 -12.26 20.50 -7.90
N ARG A 59 -13.26 20.58 -8.80
CA ARG A 59 -13.05 20.31 -10.23
C ARG A 59 -12.13 21.32 -10.90
N SER A 60 -12.23 22.58 -10.48
CA SER A 60 -11.51 23.70 -11.09
C SER A 60 -10.15 23.95 -10.42
N ASP A 61 -9.97 23.50 -9.18
CA ASP A 61 -8.70 23.61 -8.47
C ASP A 61 -7.65 22.60 -9.01
N PRO A 62 -6.52 23.09 -9.58
CA PRO A 62 -5.47 22.22 -10.09
C PRO A 62 -4.76 21.40 -9.00
N ASN A 63 -4.69 21.90 -7.76
CA ASN A 63 -4.07 21.23 -6.63
C ASN A 63 -4.93 20.05 -6.14
N GLU A 64 -6.25 20.24 -6.06
CA GLU A 64 -7.21 19.16 -5.77
C GLU A 64 -7.16 18.04 -6.81
N ARG A 65 -7.08 18.41 -8.10
CA ARG A 65 -6.89 17.44 -9.17
C ARG A 65 -5.55 16.70 -9.05
N GLN A 66 -4.51 17.37 -8.56
CA GLN A 66 -3.22 16.74 -8.29
C GLN A 66 -3.33 15.67 -7.19
N ILE A 67 -4.07 15.95 -6.10
CA ILE A 67 -4.36 14.98 -5.04
C ILE A 67 -5.01 13.72 -5.65
N ILE A 68 -6.07 13.89 -6.43
CA ILE A 68 -6.79 12.77 -7.06
C ILE A 68 -5.87 11.94 -7.96
N HIS A 69 -4.99 12.57 -8.75
CA HIS A 69 -4.00 11.83 -9.55
C HIS A 69 -3.01 11.05 -8.68
N GLY A 70 -2.54 11.62 -7.57
CA GLY A 70 -1.67 10.95 -6.61
C GLY A 70 -2.30 9.68 -6.03
N VAL A 71 -3.57 9.74 -5.66
CA VAL A 71 -4.35 8.60 -5.14
C VAL A 71 -4.54 7.51 -6.21
N TRP A 72 -4.80 7.88 -7.46
CA TRP A 72 -4.87 6.92 -8.57
C TRP A 72 -3.54 6.22 -8.84
N ILE A 73 -2.43 6.95 -8.79
CA ILE A 73 -1.08 6.38 -8.95
C ILE A 73 -0.80 5.40 -7.79
N GLN A 74 -1.12 5.77 -6.55
CA GLN A 74 -1.02 4.88 -5.40
C GLN A 74 -1.84 3.61 -5.57
N SER A 75 -3.08 3.72 -6.06
CA SER A 75 -3.94 2.55 -6.33
C SER A 75 -3.32 1.57 -7.32
N ILE A 76 -2.60 2.05 -8.34
CA ILE A 76 -1.88 1.20 -9.31
C ILE A 76 -0.72 0.49 -8.63
N GLY A 77 0.07 1.22 -7.83
CA GLY A 77 1.19 0.62 -7.10
C GLY A 77 0.73 -0.45 -6.11
N GLN A 78 -0.34 -0.18 -5.36
CA GLN A 78 -0.92 -1.09 -4.37
C GLN A 78 -1.54 -2.34 -5.03
N LEU A 79 -2.07 -2.23 -6.25
CA LEU A 79 -2.50 -3.38 -7.05
C LEU A 79 -1.32 -4.29 -7.42
N LEU A 80 -0.20 -3.70 -7.88
CA LEU A 80 1.00 -4.45 -8.20
C LEU A 80 1.57 -5.13 -6.97
N GLU A 81 1.63 -4.43 -5.83
CA GLU A 81 2.02 -5.02 -4.54
C GLU A 81 1.17 -6.25 -4.20
N SER A 82 -0.15 -6.12 -4.30
CA SER A 82 -1.10 -7.22 -4.04
C SER A 82 -0.85 -8.44 -4.91
N ILE A 83 -0.60 -8.22 -6.21
CA ILE A 83 -0.26 -9.29 -7.16
C ILE A 83 1.09 -9.93 -6.81
N GLY A 84 2.11 -9.12 -6.51
CA GLY A 84 3.46 -9.58 -6.18
C GLY A 84 3.51 -10.40 -4.89
N VAL A 85 2.84 -9.95 -3.83
CA VAL A 85 2.74 -10.69 -2.56
C VAL A 85 1.95 -11.98 -2.75
N THR A 86 0.87 -11.97 -3.56
CA THR A 86 0.14 -13.20 -3.91
C THR A 86 1.07 -14.21 -4.57
N GLN A 87 1.90 -13.80 -5.53
CA GLN A 87 2.86 -14.69 -6.20
C GLN A 87 3.88 -15.29 -5.24
N GLN A 88 4.34 -14.53 -4.24
CA GLN A 88 5.30 -15.00 -3.24
C GLN A 88 4.73 -16.14 -2.36
N VAL A 89 3.44 -16.12 -2.05
CA VAL A 89 2.84 -17.02 -1.03
C VAL A 89 2.08 -18.23 -1.58
N ILE A 90 1.76 -18.25 -2.88
CA ILE A 90 0.98 -19.34 -3.51
C ILE A 90 1.85 -20.42 -4.17
N THR A 91 3.16 -20.22 -4.23
CA THR A 91 4.11 -21.10 -4.93
C THR A 91 5.34 -21.37 -4.08
N SER A 92 5.96 -22.53 -4.31
CA SER A 92 7.28 -22.88 -3.75
C SER A 92 8.39 -22.79 -4.79
N ASP A 93 8.10 -22.24 -5.97
CA ASP A 93 9.07 -22.01 -7.04
C ASP A 93 9.83 -20.70 -6.78
N ASP A 94 11.13 -20.81 -6.49
CA ASP A 94 12.02 -19.68 -6.19
C ASP A 94 12.02 -18.61 -7.28
N TYR A 95 11.90 -18.99 -8.55
CA TYR A 95 11.89 -18.04 -9.66
C TYR A 95 10.59 -17.22 -9.66
N ILE A 96 9.45 -17.87 -9.41
CA ILE A 96 8.16 -17.16 -9.31
C ILE A 96 8.13 -16.27 -8.07
N GLN A 97 8.68 -16.72 -6.93
CA GLN A 97 8.78 -15.89 -5.73
C GLN A 97 9.63 -14.64 -5.97
N LEU A 98 10.80 -14.78 -6.62
CA LEU A 98 11.66 -13.65 -6.97
C LEU A 98 10.95 -12.66 -7.92
N LYS A 99 10.21 -13.17 -8.91
CA LYS A 99 9.39 -12.31 -9.79
C LYS A 99 8.27 -11.60 -9.03
N GLY A 100 7.65 -12.26 -8.07
CA GLY A 100 6.69 -11.64 -7.17
C GLY A 100 7.30 -10.50 -6.36
N GLN A 101 8.51 -10.69 -5.83
CA GLN A 101 9.25 -9.67 -5.08
C GLN A 101 9.64 -8.46 -5.95
N GLU A 102 10.05 -8.69 -7.20
CA GLU A 102 10.29 -7.61 -8.17
C GLU A 102 9.02 -6.77 -8.42
N ILE A 103 7.87 -7.44 -8.61
CA ILE A 103 6.58 -6.75 -8.82
C ILE A 103 6.15 -5.97 -7.58
N THR A 104 6.29 -6.56 -6.39
CA THR A 104 6.02 -5.89 -5.10
C THR A 104 6.86 -4.63 -4.97
N THR A 105 8.17 -4.73 -5.18
CA THR A 105 9.09 -3.58 -5.07
C THR A 105 8.75 -2.48 -6.08
N LEU A 106 8.37 -2.85 -7.31
CA LEU A 106 7.92 -1.88 -8.30
C LEU A 106 6.62 -1.18 -7.88
N GLY A 107 5.68 -1.96 -7.32
CA GLY A 107 4.44 -1.44 -6.75
C GLY A 107 4.72 -0.38 -5.68
N ASP A 108 5.58 -0.68 -4.71
CA ASP A 108 5.97 0.22 -3.62
C ASP A 108 6.55 1.54 -4.14
N TRP A 109 7.44 1.49 -5.13
CA TRP A 109 7.98 2.70 -5.75
C TRP A 109 6.89 3.56 -6.39
N ILE A 110 5.95 2.95 -7.11
CA ILE A 110 4.82 3.67 -7.72
C ILE A 110 3.95 4.31 -6.63
N GLN A 111 3.70 3.61 -5.52
CA GLN A 111 2.97 4.15 -4.38
C GLN A 111 3.65 5.41 -3.82
N VAL A 112 4.95 5.34 -3.54
CA VAL A 112 5.74 6.48 -3.05
C VAL A 112 5.63 7.69 -3.99
N PHE A 113 5.70 7.49 -5.31
CA PHE A 113 5.53 8.58 -6.26
C PHE A 113 4.13 9.20 -6.20
N GLY A 114 3.09 8.38 -6.08
CA GLY A 114 1.72 8.87 -5.94
C GLY A 114 1.51 9.64 -4.64
N THR A 115 2.04 9.13 -3.51
CA THR A 115 1.98 9.82 -2.20
C THR A 115 2.69 11.17 -2.25
N LEU A 116 3.84 11.27 -2.93
CA LEU A 116 4.54 12.53 -3.09
C LEU A 116 3.72 13.57 -3.88
N ILE A 117 3.08 13.14 -4.95
CA ILE A 117 2.21 14.00 -5.77
C ILE A 117 1.01 14.47 -4.95
N GLU A 118 0.39 13.56 -4.20
CA GLU A 118 -0.75 13.87 -3.34
C GLU A 118 -0.38 14.87 -2.24
N ALA A 119 0.70 14.59 -1.50
CA ALA A 119 1.17 15.45 -0.41
C ALA A 119 1.55 16.85 -0.91
N GLN A 120 2.12 16.95 -2.12
CA GLN A 120 2.41 18.24 -2.74
C GLN A 120 1.13 19.02 -3.06
N GLY A 121 0.11 18.36 -3.61
CA GLY A 121 -1.20 18.97 -3.87
C GLY A 121 -1.87 19.45 -2.58
N GLY A 122 -1.96 18.57 -1.57
CA GLY A 122 -2.54 18.89 -0.26
C GLY A 122 -1.81 20.04 0.45
N SER A 123 -0.48 20.11 0.33
CA SER A 123 0.30 21.22 0.90
C SER A 123 -0.05 22.57 0.26
N ARG A 124 -0.38 22.59 -1.04
CA ARG A 124 -0.77 23.83 -1.75
C ARG A 124 -2.18 24.25 -1.40
N VAL A 125 -3.14 23.30 -1.36
CA VAL A 125 -4.51 23.57 -0.91
C VAL A 125 -4.49 24.19 0.49
N LEU A 126 -3.75 23.59 1.42
CA LEU A 126 -3.62 24.12 2.78
C LEU A 126 -3.02 25.54 2.81
N ALA A 127 -1.99 25.81 2.01
CA ALA A 127 -1.37 27.13 1.96
C ALA A 127 -2.33 28.21 1.39
N GLU A 128 -3.12 27.86 0.38
CA GLU A 128 -4.14 28.74 -0.21
C GLU A 128 -5.28 29.04 0.77
N GLU A 129 -5.72 28.05 1.55
CA GLU A 129 -6.71 28.23 2.61
C GLU A 129 -6.20 29.16 3.73
N ILE A 130 -4.96 28.96 4.19
CA ILE A 130 -4.32 29.84 5.19
C ILE A 130 -4.27 31.28 4.68
N ALA A 131 -3.79 31.49 3.45
CA ALA A 131 -3.70 32.83 2.86
C ALA A 131 -5.07 33.50 2.71
N ARG A 132 -6.13 32.74 2.37
CA ARG A 132 -7.49 33.25 2.28
C ARG A 132 -8.01 33.70 3.65
N MET A 133 -7.80 32.90 4.70
CA MET A 133 -8.20 33.27 6.07
C MET A 133 -7.47 34.53 6.57
N GLU A 134 -6.18 34.67 6.28
CA GLU A 134 -5.42 35.87 6.63
C GLU A 134 -5.95 37.12 5.92
N ALA A 135 -6.31 37.00 4.64
CA ALA A 135 -6.88 38.11 3.88
C ALA A 135 -8.26 38.54 4.39
N GLU A 136 -9.11 37.60 4.81
CA GLU A 136 -10.42 37.89 5.40
C GLU A 136 -10.33 38.56 6.78
N LEU A 137 -9.27 38.27 7.55
CA LEU A 137 -9.02 38.91 8.84
C LEU A 137 -8.57 40.39 8.70
N PHE A 138 -8.06 40.76 7.53
CA PHE A 138 -7.48 42.09 7.25
C PHE A 138 -8.45 43.08 6.60
N ILE A 139 -9.76 42.82 6.66
CA ILE A 139 -10.79 43.77 6.22
C ILE A 139 -10.93 44.87 7.30
N PRO A 140 -10.59 46.15 7.02
CA PRO A 140 -10.73 47.25 7.98
C PRO A 140 -12.19 47.63 8.28
#